data_AF-A0A2M7R154-F1
#
_entry.id   AF-A0A2M7R154-F1
#
_cell.length_a   1.000
_cell.length_b   1.000
_cell.length_c   1.000
_cell.angle_alpha   90.00
_cell.angle_beta   90.00
_cell.angle_gamma   90.00
#
_symmetry.space_group_name_H-M   'P 1'
#
loop_
_entity.id
_entity.type
_entity.pdbx_description
1 polymer ?
#
loop_
_entity_poly.entity_id
_entity_poly.type
_entity_poly.pdbx_seq_one_letter_code
_entity_poly.pdbx_strand_id
1 'polypeptide(L)'
;MKNIINCILALLVISVIAISVSFALEKPLKTEESKAVDITGIFTLILYGGRFSDDIETIAILDYEGDQYTFEPYAPEFDYKIKKKIPAKEALAESEKFVSFHNTFHRSQLSRIIDNKGSTIGYEVRPLYQPFVYGVSDVLEVNYWLKENNKVKVTIRLTPSVERTRFPGAGDDGGGGGGN
;
A
#
# COMPACT_ATOMS: atom_id res chain seq x y z
N MET A 1 17.91 52.62 21.22
CA MET A 1 16.82 52.42 20.22
C MET A 1 17.25 51.51 19.06
N LYS A 2 18.35 51.78 18.34
CA LYS A 2 18.86 50.91 17.25
C LYS A 2 19.05 49.44 17.64
N ASN A 3 19.59 49.15 18.81
CA ASN A 3 19.84 47.78 19.26
C ASN A 3 18.54 47.00 19.56
N ILE A 4 17.48 47.70 19.97
CA ILE A 4 16.17 47.10 20.24
C ILE A 4 15.46 46.76 18.93
N ILE A 5 15.57 47.65 17.93
CA ILE A 5 15.03 47.42 16.57
C ILE A 5 15.72 46.22 15.90
N ASN A 6 17.04 46.10 16.03
CA ASN A 6 17.79 44.96 15.47
C ASN A 6 17.43 43.62 16.14
N CYS A 7 17.20 43.61 17.46
CA CYS A 7 16.73 42.40 18.15
C CYS A 7 15.32 41.98 17.73
N ILE A 8 14.41 42.95 17.57
CA ILE A 8 13.04 42.67 17.09
C ILE A 8 13.07 42.12 15.67
N LEU A 9 13.90 42.70 14.78
CA LEU A 9 14.05 42.23 13.40
C LEU A 9 14.60 40.80 13.34
N ALA A 10 15.61 40.48 14.17
CA ALA A 10 16.18 39.15 14.26
C ALA A 10 15.15 38.10 14.74
N LEU A 11 14.34 38.44 15.74
CA LEU A 11 13.26 37.58 16.24
C LEU A 11 12.17 37.33 15.19
N LEU A 12 11.84 38.36 14.39
CA LEU A 12 10.86 38.25 13.30
C LEU A 12 11.36 37.34 12.17
N VAL A 13 12.64 37.42 11.82
CA VAL A 13 13.27 36.55 10.81
C VAL A 13 13.30 35.09 11.28
N ILE A 14 13.65 34.83 12.55
CA ILE A 14 13.65 33.46 13.12
C ILE A 14 12.24 32.87 13.15
N SER A 15 11.22 33.68 13.48
CA SER A 15 9.81 33.28 13.46
C SER A 15 9.35 32.87 12.04
N VAL A 16 9.72 33.65 11.01
CA VAL A 16 9.38 33.34 9.61
C VAL A 16 10.08 32.07 9.11
N ILE A 17 11.33 31.82 9.52
CA ILE A 17 12.04 30.58 9.16
C ILE A 17 11.40 29.36 9.83
N ALA A 18 11.00 29.46 11.10
CA ALA A 18 10.39 28.36 11.84
C ALA A 18 9.01 27.91 11.29
N ILE A 19 8.24 28.83 10.69
CA ILE A 19 6.92 28.51 10.10
C ILE A 19 7.04 27.70 8.81
N SER A 20 8.18 27.76 8.12
CA SER A 20 8.41 27.07 6.84
C SER A 20 8.74 25.58 6.97
N VAL A 21 9.02 25.09 8.18
CA VAL A 21 9.31 23.67 8.44
C VAL A 21 8.08 22.95 8.97
N SER A 22 6.97 23.05 8.22
CA SER A 22 5.85 22.14 8.41
C SER A 22 6.31 20.75 7.98
N PHE A 23 6.75 19.92 8.93
CA PHE A 23 6.85 18.48 8.73
C PHE A 23 5.43 17.93 8.57
N ALA A 24 4.87 18.06 7.38
CA ALA A 24 3.66 17.36 7.02
C ALA A 24 4.01 15.88 6.99
N LEU A 25 3.51 15.12 7.96
CA LEU A 25 3.63 13.67 7.96
C LEU A 25 3.08 13.16 6.62
N GLU A 26 3.91 12.50 5.81
CA GLU A 26 3.46 11.91 4.56
C GLU A 26 2.29 10.97 4.86
N LYS A 27 1.22 11.07 4.08
CA LYS A 27 0.06 10.19 4.16
C LYS A 27 0.09 9.24 2.97
N PRO A 28 -0.36 7.98 3.15
CA PRO A 28 -0.53 7.09 2.01
C PRO A 28 -1.59 7.65 1.06
N LEU A 29 -1.45 7.33 -0.22
CA LEU A 29 -2.43 7.63 -1.25
C LEU A 29 -3.75 6.93 -0.94
N LYS A 30 -4.84 7.54 -1.40
CA LYS A 30 -6.18 7.02 -1.19
C LYS A 30 -6.48 5.92 -2.21
N THR A 31 -7.18 4.89 -1.76
CA THR A 31 -7.84 3.92 -2.63
C THR A 31 -9.35 4.04 -2.54
N GLU A 32 -10.04 3.79 -3.64
CA GLU A 32 -11.50 3.77 -3.70
C GLU A 32 -11.98 2.60 -4.56
N GLU A 33 -13.08 1.95 -4.19
CA GLU A 33 -13.65 0.87 -5.01
C GLU A 33 -13.96 1.36 -6.43
N SER A 34 -13.69 0.49 -7.41
CA SER A 34 -13.91 0.76 -8.83
C SER A 34 -14.53 -0.44 -9.52
N LYS A 35 -15.18 -0.20 -10.67
CA LYS A 35 -15.81 -1.25 -11.47
C LYS A 35 -14.89 -1.68 -12.60
N ALA A 36 -15.02 -2.94 -13.01
CA ALA A 36 -14.27 -3.49 -14.15
C ALA A 36 -14.51 -2.74 -15.48
N VAL A 37 -15.54 -1.91 -15.60
CA VAL A 37 -15.77 -1.06 -16.79
C VAL A 37 -14.89 0.20 -16.79
N ASP A 38 -14.38 0.61 -15.63
CA ASP A 38 -13.59 1.83 -15.48
C ASP A 38 -12.12 1.61 -15.86
N ILE A 39 -11.68 0.34 -16.01
CA ILE A 39 -10.31 -0.01 -16.33
C ILE A 39 -10.09 0.02 -17.84
N THR A 40 -9.15 0.85 -18.29
CA THR A 40 -8.78 0.98 -19.71
C THR A 40 -7.27 1.16 -19.84
N GLY A 41 -6.71 1.05 -21.04
CA GLY A 41 -5.28 1.26 -21.27
C GLY A 41 -4.41 0.01 -21.19
N ILE A 42 -3.14 0.22 -20.90
CA ILE A 42 -2.08 -0.80 -20.84
C ILE A 42 -1.40 -0.67 -19.47
N PHE A 43 -1.05 -1.79 -18.86
CA PHE A 43 -0.53 -1.84 -17.51
C PHE A 43 0.80 -2.62 -17.42
N THR A 44 1.65 -2.20 -16.49
CA THR A 44 2.58 -3.08 -15.82
C THR A 44 1.82 -3.76 -14.68
N LEU A 45 1.66 -5.08 -14.78
CA LEU A 45 1.03 -5.92 -13.78
C LEU A 45 2.08 -6.43 -12.78
N ILE A 46 1.87 -6.15 -11.50
CA ILE A 46 2.70 -6.59 -10.38
C ILE A 46 1.88 -7.57 -9.55
N LEU A 47 2.32 -8.82 -9.47
CA LEU A 47 1.66 -9.90 -8.72
C LEU A 47 2.48 -10.20 -7.47
N TYR A 48 1.99 -9.80 -6.29
CA TYR A 48 2.67 -9.96 -5.02
C TYR A 48 2.12 -11.15 -4.22
N GLY A 49 3.02 -11.95 -3.65
CA GLY A 49 2.70 -13.13 -2.85
C GLY A 49 2.50 -14.40 -3.69
N GLY A 50 1.75 -15.37 -3.14
CA GLY A 50 1.45 -16.64 -3.82
C GLY A 50 2.69 -17.53 -3.96
N ARG A 51 3.58 -17.49 -2.96
CA ARG A 51 4.77 -18.36 -2.87
C ARG A 51 4.38 -19.76 -2.44
N PHE A 52 3.40 -19.85 -1.55
CA PHE A 52 2.81 -21.08 -1.04
C PHE A 52 1.32 -21.14 -1.36
N SER A 53 0.78 -22.35 -1.45
CA SER A 53 -0.64 -22.59 -1.80
C SER A 53 -1.63 -22.08 -0.75
N ASP A 54 -1.15 -21.88 0.47
CA ASP A 54 -1.90 -21.33 1.59
C ASP A 54 -1.57 -19.85 1.85
N ASP A 55 -0.86 -19.16 0.97
CA ASP A 55 -0.61 -17.73 1.15
C ASP A 55 -1.90 -16.92 1.06
N ILE A 56 -2.18 -16.15 2.12
CA ILE A 56 -3.30 -15.21 2.15
C ILE A 56 -2.83 -13.76 1.90
N GLU A 57 -1.52 -13.51 2.01
CA GLU A 57 -0.88 -12.22 1.72
C GLU A 57 -0.65 -12.07 0.21
N THR A 58 -1.73 -11.94 -0.56
CA THR A 58 -1.67 -11.86 -2.02
C THR A 58 -2.45 -10.69 -2.57
N ILE A 59 -1.87 -9.98 -3.54
CA ILE A 59 -2.47 -8.81 -4.18
C ILE A 59 -1.90 -8.64 -5.58
N ALA A 60 -2.73 -8.15 -6.51
CA ALA A 60 -2.28 -7.71 -7.82
C ALA A 60 -2.41 -6.19 -7.94
N ILE A 61 -1.39 -5.54 -8.49
CA ILE A 61 -1.33 -4.10 -8.71
C ILE A 61 -1.15 -3.85 -10.20
N LEU A 62 -1.97 -2.97 -10.75
CA LEU A 62 -1.98 -2.59 -12.15
C LEU A 62 -1.49 -1.14 -12.25
N ASP A 63 -0.22 -0.99 -12.60
CA ASP A 63 0.48 0.28 -12.79
C ASP A 63 0.27 0.77 -14.23
N TYR A 64 -0.19 2.00 -14.42
CA TYR A 64 -0.48 2.53 -15.76
C TYR A 64 0.81 2.66 -16.59
N GLU A 65 0.81 2.13 -17.81
CA GLU A 65 1.94 2.32 -18.71
C GLU A 65 1.86 3.68 -19.41
N GLY A 66 2.94 4.45 -19.32
CA GLY A 66 3.09 5.76 -19.98
C GLY A 66 2.61 6.95 -19.15
N ASP A 67 2.17 6.73 -17.91
CA ASP A 67 2.07 7.81 -16.94
C ASP A 67 3.44 8.12 -16.30
N GLN A 68 3.46 9.03 -15.34
CA GLN A 68 4.69 9.46 -14.67
C GLN A 68 5.02 8.63 -13.42
N TYR A 69 4.13 7.71 -13.01
CA TYR A 69 4.24 6.98 -11.77
C TYR A 69 4.94 5.63 -12.01
N THR A 70 5.52 5.07 -10.96
CA THR A 70 6.07 3.72 -11.01
C THR A 70 5.87 3.06 -9.67
N PHE A 71 5.20 1.92 -9.67
CA PHE A 71 4.88 1.19 -8.45
C PHE A 71 5.99 0.22 -8.10
N GLU A 72 6.44 0.28 -6.85
CA GLU A 72 7.52 -0.58 -6.34
C GLU A 72 7.09 -1.21 -5.01
N PRO A 73 6.82 -2.52 -4.98
CA PRO A 73 6.62 -3.24 -3.74
C PRO A 73 7.83 -3.09 -2.83
N TYR A 74 7.60 -2.75 -1.56
CA TYR A 74 8.61 -2.76 -0.53
C TYR A 74 8.81 -4.18 -0.01
N ALA A 75 9.37 -5.02 -0.88
CA ALA A 75 9.66 -6.41 -0.62
C ALA A 75 10.80 -6.88 -1.53
N PRO A 76 11.48 -7.98 -1.17
CA PRO A 76 12.41 -8.67 -2.07
C PRO A 76 11.78 -9.02 -3.42
N GLU A 77 12.58 -8.99 -4.50
CA GLU A 77 12.11 -9.28 -5.86
C GLU A 77 11.52 -10.70 -6.02
N PHE A 78 11.88 -11.65 -5.15
CA PHE A 78 11.31 -13.00 -5.19
C PHE A 78 9.89 -13.10 -4.61
N ASP A 79 9.40 -12.05 -3.94
CA ASP A 79 8.05 -12.00 -3.36
C ASP A 79 7.00 -11.53 -4.37
N TYR A 80 7.41 -11.09 -5.57
CA TYR A 80 6.49 -10.64 -6.60
C TYR A 80 6.97 -10.95 -8.02
N LYS A 81 6.05 -10.84 -8.98
CA LYS A 81 6.32 -10.97 -10.41
C LYS A 81 5.86 -9.71 -11.13
N ILE A 82 6.66 -9.22 -12.07
CA ILE A 82 6.31 -8.07 -12.91
C ILE A 82 6.08 -8.55 -14.34
N LYS A 83 4.96 -8.13 -14.94
CA LYS A 83 4.61 -8.32 -16.35
C LYS A 83 4.29 -6.98 -16.97
N LYS A 84 5.05 -6.56 -17.98
CA LYS A 84 4.92 -5.25 -18.61
C LYS A 84 4.03 -5.29 -19.85
N LYS A 85 3.47 -4.13 -20.21
CA LYS A 85 2.69 -3.94 -21.45
C LYS A 85 1.48 -4.87 -21.61
N ILE A 86 0.74 -5.11 -20.53
CA ILE A 86 -0.44 -5.97 -20.54
C ILE A 86 -1.71 -5.13 -20.78
N PRO A 87 -2.57 -5.45 -21.77
CA PRO A 87 -3.83 -4.74 -21.97
C PRO A 87 -4.78 -4.88 -20.78
N ALA A 88 -5.58 -3.83 -20.50
CA ALA A 88 -6.51 -3.75 -19.37
C ALA A 88 -7.31 -5.04 -19.09
N LYS A 89 -7.95 -5.60 -20.12
CA LYS A 89 -8.78 -6.81 -20.00
C LYS A 89 -7.97 -8.03 -19.56
N GLU A 90 -6.76 -8.19 -20.11
CA GLU A 90 -5.87 -9.30 -19.78
C GLU A 90 -5.26 -9.11 -18.39
N ALA A 91 -4.85 -7.89 -18.06
CA ALA A 91 -4.31 -7.53 -16.75
C ALA A 91 -5.33 -7.81 -15.63
N LEU A 92 -6.59 -7.41 -15.82
CA LEU A 92 -7.65 -7.67 -14.85
C LEU A 92 -7.94 -9.17 -14.70
N ALA A 93 -8.09 -9.89 -15.81
CA ALA A 93 -8.36 -11.34 -15.78
C ALA A 93 -7.23 -12.13 -15.11
N GLU A 94 -5.97 -11.76 -15.39
CA GLU A 94 -4.83 -12.38 -14.73
C GLU A 94 -4.77 -12.04 -13.24
N SER A 95 -5.07 -10.79 -12.87
CA SER A 95 -5.12 -10.34 -11.47
C SER A 95 -6.16 -11.10 -10.67
N GLU A 96 -7.39 -11.22 -11.19
CA GLU A 96 -8.48 -11.96 -10.55
C GLU A 96 -8.12 -13.43 -10.33
N LYS A 97 -7.55 -14.08 -11.35
CA LYS A 97 -7.07 -15.46 -11.25
C LYS A 97 -5.94 -15.59 -10.22
N PHE A 98 -5.03 -14.63 -10.18
CA PHE A 98 -3.89 -14.64 -9.26
C PHE A 98 -4.32 -14.50 -7.80
N VAL A 99 -5.34 -13.70 -7.47
CA VAL A 99 -5.77 -13.53 -6.07
C VAL A 99 -6.78 -14.59 -5.61
N SER A 100 -7.31 -15.41 -6.53
CA SER A 100 -8.41 -16.34 -6.23
C SER A 100 -7.98 -17.79 -5.93
N PHE A 101 -6.69 -18.09 -5.80
CA PHE A 101 -6.22 -19.48 -5.69
C PHE A 101 -6.48 -20.11 -4.31
N HIS A 102 -6.54 -19.30 -3.26
CA HIS A 102 -6.64 -19.79 -1.89
C HIS A 102 -8.05 -20.37 -1.62
N ASN A 103 -8.14 -21.49 -0.90
CA ASN A 103 -9.40 -22.21 -0.69
C ASN A 103 -10.48 -21.41 0.07
N THR A 104 -10.07 -20.44 0.89
CA THR A 104 -10.97 -19.56 1.67
C THR A 104 -11.30 -18.25 0.94
N PHE A 105 -10.85 -18.09 -0.31
CA PHE A 105 -11.22 -16.96 -1.16
C PHE A 105 -12.75 -16.88 -1.29
N HIS A 106 -13.29 -15.67 -1.10
CA HIS A 106 -14.71 -15.41 -1.25
C HIS A 106 -15.01 -14.64 -2.54
N ARG A 107 -14.31 -13.52 -2.75
CA ARG A 107 -14.43 -12.67 -3.95
C ARG A 107 -13.22 -11.75 -4.07
N SER A 108 -13.02 -11.15 -5.23
CA SER A 108 -12.05 -10.07 -5.42
C SER A 108 -12.69 -8.71 -5.16
N GLN A 109 -11.87 -7.73 -4.79
CA GLN A 109 -12.21 -6.31 -4.73
C GLN A 109 -11.25 -5.54 -5.63
N LEU A 110 -11.80 -4.76 -6.56
CA LEU A 110 -11.06 -3.83 -7.42
C LEU A 110 -11.15 -2.43 -6.81
N SER A 111 -10.00 -1.80 -6.62
CA SER A 111 -9.92 -0.41 -6.17
C SER A 111 -9.01 0.39 -7.12
N ARG A 112 -9.36 1.66 -7.37
CA ARG A 112 -8.49 2.63 -8.01
C ARG A 112 -7.57 3.28 -6.98
N ILE A 113 -6.35 3.59 -7.38
CA ILE A 113 -5.33 4.25 -6.57
C ILE A 113 -5.26 5.70 -7.04
N ILE A 114 -5.44 6.64 -6.12
CA ILE A 114 -5.70 8.05 -6.43
C ILE A 114 -4.57 8.92 -5.92
N ASP A 115 -4.02 9.78 -6.79
CA ASP A 115 -2.99 10.75 -6.43
C ASP A 115 -3.55 11.91 -5.59
N ASN A 116 -2.66 12.79 -5.13
CA ASN A 116 -3.02 13.97 -4.35
C ASN A 116 -3.87 15.00 -5.14
N LYS A 117 -3.99 14.85 -6.46
CA LYS A 117 -4.79 15.71 -7.34
C LYS A 117 -6.15 15.10 -7.66
N GLY A 118 -6.46 13.89 -7.18
CA GLY A 118 -7.69 13.17 -7.47
C GLY A 118 -7.66 12.34 -8.77
N SER A 119 -6.50 12.22 -9.41
CA SER A 119 -6.32 11.43 -10.64
C SER A 119 -6.06 9.97 -10.30
N THR A 120 -6.61 9.06 -11.10
CA THR A 120 -6.30 7.63 -10.96
C THR A 120 -4.93 7.34 -11.60
N ILE A 121 -4.05 6.72 -10.83
CA ILE A 121 -2.67 6.41 -11.24
C ILE A 121 -2.40 4.90 -11.33
N GLY A 122 -3.41 4.09 -11.04
CA GLY A 122 -3.33 2.64 -11.11
C GLY A 122 -4.52 2.00 -10.41
N TYR A 123 -4.51 0.68 -10.35
CA TYR A 123 -5.53 -0.11 -9.67
C TYR A 123 -4.89 -1.20 -8.82
N GLU A 124 -5.66 -1.68 -7.85
CA GLU A 124 -5.35 -2.90 -7.10
C GLU A 124 -6.52 -3.88 -7.19
N VAL A 125 -6.18 -5.16 -7.23
CA VAL A 125 -7.12 -6.27 -7.10
C VAL A 125 -6.71 -7.07 -5.88
N ARG A 126 -7.61 -7.12 -4.90
CA ARG A 126 -7.36 -7.76 -3.59
C ARG A 126 -8.31 -8.93 -3.36
N PRO A 127 -7.87 -10.02 -2.73
CA PRO A 127 -8.76 -11.07 -2.28
C PRO A 127 -9.50 -10.62 -1.01
N LEU A 128 -10.81 -10.86 -1.00
CA LEU A 128 -11.62 -10.87 0.20
C LEU A 128 -11.88 -12.32 0.58
N TYR A 129 -11.54 -12.67 1.82
CA TYR A 129 -11.67 -14.01 2.35
C TYR A 129 -12.97 -14.19 3.13
N GLN A 130 -13.31 -15.44 3.40
CA GLN A 130 -14.45 -15.81 4.25
C GLN A 130 -14.24 -15.28 5.69
N PRO A 131 -15.09 -14.38 6.20
CA PRO A 131 -14.86 -13.72 7.49
C PRO A 131 -14.82 -14.69 8.68
N PHE A 132 -15.54 -15.82 8.63
CA PHE A 132 -15.55 -16.80 9.72
C PHE A 132 -14.23 -17.58 9.85
N VAL A 133 -13.32 -17.49 8.88
CA VAL A 133 -12.01 -18.14 8.93
C VAL A 133 -10.97 -17.27 9.64
N TYR A 134 -10.94 -15.97 9.34
CA TYR A 134 -9.90 -15.05 9.83
C TYR A 134 -10.43 -13.94 10.75
N GLY A 135 -11.74 -13.93 11.04
CA GLY A 135 -12.43 -12.87 11.80
C GLY A 135 -12.74 -11.61 10.99
N VAL A 136 -12.10 -11.42 9.84
CA VAL A 136 -12.29 -10.30 8.91
C VAL A 136 -12.25 -10.81 7.46
N SER A 137 -12.90 -10.09 6.53
CA SER A 137 -12.85 -10.45 5.11
C SER A 137 -11.59 -9.92 4.44
N ASP A 138 -11.26 -8.65 4.70
CA ASP A 138 -10.02 -8.05 4.24
C ASP A 138 -8.92 -8.30 5.26
N VAL A 139 -7.96 -9.14 4.88
CA VAL A 139 -6.86 -9.58 5.75
C VAL A 139 -5.57 -8.81 5.52
N LEU A 140 -5.53 -7.89 4.54
CA LEU A 140 -4.33 -7.12 4.24
C LEU A 140 -4.46 -5.67 4.71
N GLU A 141 -3.32 -5.11 5.08
CA GLU A 141 -3.11 -3.68 5.19
C GLU A 141 -2.14 -3.28 4.09
N VAL A 142 -2.63 -2.48 3.13
CA VAL A 142 -1.88 -2.06 1.95
C VAL A 142 -1.80 -0.54 1.96
N ASN A 143 -0.57 -0.01 1.90
CA ASN A 143 -0.34 1.43 1.86
C ASN A 143 0.52 1.79 0.65
N TYR A 144 0.08 2.81 -0.08
CA TYR A 144 0.76 3.37 -1.25
C TYR A 144 1.40 4.70 -0.87
N TRP A 145 2.73 4.75 -0.82
CA TRP A 145 3.47 5.94 -0.41
C TRP A 145 4.06 6.63 -1.63
N LEU A 146 3.53 7.79 -2.00
CA LEU A 146 4.14 8.61 -3.04
C LEU A 146 5.45 9.19 -2.50
N LYS A 147 6.56 8.86 -3.17
CA LYS A 147 7.91 9.32 -2.88
C LYS A 147 8.39 10.30 -3.95
N GLU A 148 9.59 10.82 -3.73
CA GLU A 148 10.30 11.62 -4.73
C GLU A 148 10.39 10.87 -6.07
N ASN A 149 10.46 11.64 -7.17
CA ASN A 149 10.49 11.12 -8.55
C ASN A 149 9.27 10.29 -8.94
N ASN A 150 8.09 10.57 -8.38
CA ASN A 150 6.81 9.90 -8.69
C ASN A 150 6.81 8.37 -8.44
N LYS A 151 7.76 7.88 -7.65
CA LYS A 151 7.79 6.48 -7.25
C LYS A 151 6.73 6.23 -6.19
N VAL A 152 5.90 5.21 -6.38
CA VAL A 152 4.90 4.77 -5.41
C VAL A 152 5.43 3.54 -4.70
N LYS A 153 5.92 3.72 -3.47
CA LYS A 153 6.35 2.62 -2.62
C LYS A 153 5.13 1.91 -2.05
N VAL A 154 4.98 0.61 -2.30
CA VAL A 154 3.82 -0.17 -1.85
C VAL A 154 4.21 -1.06 -0.68
N THR A 155 3.62 -0.86 0.49
CA THR A 155 3.82 -1.76 1.64
C THR A 155 2.59 -2.63 1.80
N ILE A 156 2.79 -3.94 1.85
CA ILE A 156 1.74 -4.95 1.98
C ILE A 156 2.08 -5.77 3.22
N ARG A 157 1.10 -5.98 4.09
CA ARG A 157 1.23 -6.85 5.27
C ARG A 157 -0.12 -7.42 5.64
N LEU A 158 -0.12 -8.50 6.42
CA LEU A 158 -1.34 -8.95 7.09
C LEU A 158 -1.80 -7.93 8.15
N THR A 159 -3.12 -7.83 8.32
CA THR A 159 -3.70 -7.11 9.45
C THR A 159 -3.21 -7.75 10.76
N PRO A 160 -2.79 -6.98 11.78
CA PRO A 160 -2.18 -7.54 13.00
C PRO A 160 -3.04 -8.56 13.76
N SER A 161 -4.37 -8.51 13.61
CA SER A 161 -5.27 -9.53 14.17
C SER A 161 -5.10 -10.90 13.50
N VAL A 162 -4.93 -10.91 12.17
CA VAL A 162 -4.77 -12.13 11.36
C VAL A 162 -3.35 -12.69 11.51
N GLU A 163 -2.35 -11.83 11.52
CA GLU A 163 -0.95 -12.23 11.69
C GLU A 163 -0.71 -12.99 13.00
N ARG A 164 -1.24 -12.48 14.11
CA ARG A 164 -1.13 -13.11 15.44
C ARG A 164 -1.77 -14.50 15.50
N THR A 165 -2.79 -14.77 14.69
CA THR A 165 -3.42 -16.10 14.65
C THR A 165 -2.55 -17.12 13.92
N ARG A 166 -1.71 -16.68 12.98
CA ARG A 166 -0.76 -17.53 12.25
C ARG A 166 0.55 -17.75 12.99
N PHE A 167 1.04 -16.73 13.70
CA PHE A 167 2.31 -16.78 14.40
C PHE A 167 2.12 -16.45 15.89
N PRO A 168 1.53 -17.35 16.68
CA PRO A 168 1.15 -17.09 18.08
C PRO A 168 2.32 -16.86 19.07
N GLY A 169 3.54 -16.63 18.59
CA GLY A 169 4.73 -16.35 19.41
C GLY A 169 5.53 -15.12 18.99
N ALA A 170 5.07 -14.32 18.02
CA ALA A 170 5.82 -13.17 17.50
C ALA A 170 5.64 -11.86 18.29
N GLY A 171 5.01 -11.90 19.47
CA GLY A 171 4.88 -10.70 20.30
C GLY A 171 4.30 -10.98 21.68
N ASP A 172 5.18 -11.20 22.65
CA ASP A 172 5.09 -10.61 24.00
C ASP A 172 6.45 -10.76 24.73
N ASP A 173 7.37 -9.80 24.53
CA ASP A 173 8.49 -9.58 25.48
C ASP A 173 7.95 -8.83 26.71
N GLY A 174 6.95 -9.43 27.36
CA GLY A 174 6.08 -8.81 28.34
C GLY A 174 5.91 -9.64 29.61
N GLY A 175 7.02 -9.98 30.26
CA GLY A 175 7.04 -10.30 31.70
C GLY A 175 6.74 -11.75 32.10
N GLY A 176 7.68 -12.32 32.87
CA GLY A 176 7.41 -13.51 33.70
C GLY A 176 8.56 -14.51 33.72
N GLY A 177 9.69 -14.15 34.32
CA GLY A 177 10.79 -15.10 34.53
C GLY A 177 11.55 -14.85 35.84
N GLY A 178 11.48 -15.83 36.74
CA GLY A 178 12.29 -15.94 37.96
C GLY A 178 11.43 -15.83 39.24
N GLY A 179 11.08 -16.89 39.97
CA GLY A 179 11.80 -18.15 40.18
C GLY A 179 12.65 -18.06 41.46
N ASN A 180 11.98 -18.16 42.62
CA ASN A 180 12.37 -18.96 43.79
C ASN A 180 11.22 -18.99 44.80
#